data_AF-A0A973T4E2-F1
#
_entry.id   AF-A0A973T4E2-F1
#
_cell.length_a   1.000
_cell.length_b   1.000
_cell.length_c   1.000
_cell.angle_alpha   90.00
_cell.angle_beta   90.00
_cell.angle_gamma   90.00
#
_symmetry.space_group_name_H-M   'P 1'
#
loop_
_entity.id
_entity.type
_entity.pdbx_description
1 polymer ?
#
loop_
_entity_poly.entity_id
_entity_poly.type
_entity_poly.pdbx_seq_one_letter_code
_entity_poly.pdbx_strand_id
1 'polypeptide(L)'
;MRTPDEVFRVPWHELTHAYGPAQDMPEHIGALYFGDEEAAGEALFELYGSLQNQGEVFDAAPPAVPFLAHAALHAPGGRRAELLMLLTALADHHPDDPAAPQWPGSAAAGVCEELARELPWLLPCLHDT
;
A
#
# COMPACT_ATOMS: atom_id res chain seq x y z
N MET A 1 12.01 2.02 -2.87
CA MET A 1 11.09 1.11 -3.56
C MET A 1 11.54 -0.32 -3.36
N ARG A 2 10.60 -1.27 -3.39
CA ARG A 2 10.89 -2.71 -3.44
C ARG A 2 10.21 -3.32 -4.65
N THR A 3 10.93 -4.20 -5.34
CA THR A 3 10.44 -4.87 -6.56
C THR A 3 9.56 -6.05 -6.21
N PRO A 4 8.66 -6.52 -7.10
CA PRO A 4 7.73 -7.61 -6.79
C PRO A 4 8.41 -8.93 -6.38
N ASP A 5 9.64 -9.21 -6.83
CA ASP A 5 10.39 -10.40 -6.42
C ASP A 5 10.79 -10.39 -4.92
N GLU A 6 10.78 -9.23 -4.28
CA GLU A 6 11.08 -9.10 -2.85
C GLU A 6 9.85 -9.30 -1.95
N VAL A 7 8.64 -9.44 -2.51
CA VAL A 7 7.40 -9.47 -1.72
C VAL A 7 7.39 -10.62 -0.71
N PHE A 8 7.98 -11.76 -1.04
CA PHE A 8 8.09 -12.93 -0.15
C PHE A 8 9.16 -12.77 0.96
N ARG A 9 9.93 -11.68 0.98
CA ARG A 9 10.90 -11.39 2.05
C ARG A 9 10.25 -10.74 3.27
N VAL A 10 9.01 -10.24 3.15
CA VAL A 10 8.24 -9.71 4.28
C VAL A 10 7.57 -10.89 5.00
N PRO A 11 7.64 -10.98 6.34
CA PRO A 11 7.00 -12.03 7.11
C PRO A 11 5.49 -11.76 7.24
N TRP A 12 4.75 -11.77 6.13
CA TRP A 12 3.32 -11.44 6.09
C TRP A 12 2.45 -12.26 7.03
N HIS A 13 2.87 -13.50 7.31
CA HIS A 13 2.19 -14.39 8.26
C HIS A 13 2.23 -13.90 9.72
N GLU A 14 3.13 -12.98 10.06
CA GLU A 14 3.22 -12.33 11.37
C GLU A 14 2.37 -11.05 11.44
N LEU A 15 1.80 -10.61 10.32
CA LEU A 15 1.04 -9.36 10.17
C LEU A 15 -0.44 -9.63 9.99
N THR A 16 -1.25 -8.61 10.26
CA THR A 16 -2.70 -8.63 10.04
C THR A 16 -3.14 -7.47 9.16
N HIS A 17 -4.28 -7.67 8.52
CA HIS A 17 -5.03 -6.70 7.75
C HIS A 17 -6.51 -6.74 8.21
N ALA A 18 -7.39 -5.93 7.62
CA ALA A 18 -8.80 -5.81 8.04
C ALA A 18 -9.58 -7.13 8.16
N TYR A 19 -9.24 -8.13 7.34
CA TYR A 19 -9.93 -9.43 7.30
C TYR A 19 -9.19 -10.59 8.00
N GLY A 20 -8.11 -10.33 8.73
CA GLY A 20 -7.33 -11.37 9.42
C GLY A 20 -5.83 -11.41 9.05
N PRO A 21 -5.19 -12.60 9.05
CA PRO A 21 -3.77 -12.75 8.75
C PRO A 21 -3.43 -12.35 7.30
N ALA A 22 -2.35 -11.61 7.09
CA ALA A 22 -2.00 -10.99 5.81
C ALA A 22 -1.26 -11.92 4.82
N GLN A 23 -1.43 -13.24 4.93
CA GLN A 23 -0.67 -14.23 4.15
C GLN A 23 -0.93 -14.17 2.64
N ASP A 24 -2.03 -13.55 2.24
CA ASP A 24 -2.48 -13.34 0.87
C ASP A 24 -1.87 -12.07 0.21
N MET A 25 -1.24 -11.18 0.98
CA MET A 25 -0.63 -9.95 0.45
C MET A 25 0.35 -10.16 -0.72
N PRO A 26 1.22 -11.21 -0.73
CA PRO A 26 2.05 -11.51 -1.90
C PRO A 26 1.27 -11.76 -3.19
N GLU A 27 0.10 -12.39 -3.11
CA GLU A 27 -0.75 -12.70 -4.25
C GLU A 27 -1.33 -11.41 -4.83
N HIS A 28 -1.96 -10.59 -3.98
CA HIS A 28 -2.54 -9.31 -4.40
C HIS A 28 -1.48 -8.34 -4.96
N ILE A 29 -0.34 -8.20 -4.28
CA ILE A 29 0.76 -7.33 -4.78
C ILE A 29 1.32 -7.88 -6.09
N GLY A 30 1.47 -9.19 -6.23
CA GLY A 30 1.96 -9.83 -7.46
C GLY A 30 1.00 -9.65 -8.64
N ALA A 31 -0.30 -9.73 -8.40
CA ALA A 31 -1.34 -9.55 -9.41
C ALA A 31 -1.31 -8.14 -10.04
N LEU A 32 -0.86 -7.11 -9.33
CA LEU A 32 -0.63 -5.78 -9.90
C LEU A 32 0.38 -5.78 -11.05
N TYR A 33 1.36 -6.69 -11.04
CA TYR A 33 2.43 -6.75 -12.03
C TYR A 33 2.20 -7.80 -13.12
N PHE A 34 1.65 -8.94 -12.72
CA PHE A 34 1.60 -10.14 -13.56
C PHE A 34 0.18 -10.58 -13.92
N GLY A 35 -0.83 -10.00 -13.25
CA GLY A 35 -2.23 -10.22 -13.60
C GLY A 35 -2.60 -9.52 -14.90
N ASP A 36 -3.71 -9.96 -15.49
CA ASP A 36 -4.38 -9.18 -16.53
C ASP A 36 -5.09 -7.96 -15.92
N GLU A 37 -5.74 -7.16 -16.77
CA GLU A 37 -6.39 -5.93 -16.34
C GLU A 37 -7.47 -6.18 -15.28
N GLU A 38 -8.21 -7.28 -15.37
CA GLU A 38 -9.25 -7.66 -14.41
C GLU A 38 -8.62 -8.06 -13.08
N ALA A 39 -7.66 -8.99 -13.08
CA ALA A 39 -6.97 -9.44 -11.88
C ALA A 39 -6.24 -8.30 -11.16
N ALA A 40 -5.60 -7.38 -11.90
CA ALA A 40 -4.95 -6.21 -11.30
C ALA A 40 -5.96 -5.24 -10.67
N GLY A 41 -7.17 -5.14 -11.23
CA GLY A 41 -8.25 -4.33 -10.68
C GLY A 41 -8.84 -4.92 -9.40
N GLU A 42 -9.08 -6.24 -9.39
CA GLU A 42 -9.52 -6.97 -8.21
C GLU A 42 -8.49 -6.88 -7.09
N ALA A 43 -7.22 -7.14 -7.40
CA ALA A 43 -6.14 -7.04 -6.42
C ALA A 43 -6.03 -5.63 -5.81
N LEU A 44 -6.17 -4.58 -6.63
CA LEU A 44 -6.17 -3.21 -6.15
C LEU A 44 -7.36 -2.94 -5.21
N PHE A 45 -8.55 -3.45 -5.53
CA PHE A 45 -9.72 -3.35 -4.67
C PHE A 45 -9.52 -4.06 -3.32
N GLU A 46 -9.00 -5.29 -3.35
CA GLU A 46 -8.70 -6.07 -2.15
C GLU A 46 -7.63 -5.41 -1.28
N LEU A 47 -6.58 -4.83 -1.89
CA LEU A 47 -5.57 -4.05 -1.17
C LEU A 47 -6.19 -2.81 -0.50
N TYR A 48 -7.14 -2.15 -1.17
CA TYR A 48 -7.82 -0.98 -0.62
C TYR A 48 -8.63 -1.30 0.64
N GLY A 49 -9.34 -2.45 0.65
CA GLY A 49 -10.16 -2.88 1.79
C GLY A 49 -9.38 -3.62 2.89
N SER A 50 -8.27 -4.26 2.53
CA SER A 50 -7.45 -5.03 3.47
C SER A 50 -6.51 -4.12 4.28
N LEU A 51 -5.78 -3.22 3.61
CA LEU A 51 -4.74 -2.42 4.26
C LEU A 51 -5.31 -1.29 5.13
N GLN A 52 -6.52 -0.83 4.81
CA GLN A 52 -7.29 0.08 5.66
C GLN A 52 -8.77 -0.26 5.60
N ASN A 53 -9.47 -0.03 6.70
CA ASN A 53 -10.92 -0.18 6.75
C ASN A 53 -11.51 0.82 7.75
N GLN A 54 -12.46 1.63 7.28
CA GLN A 54 -13.20 2.61 8.09
C GLN A 54 -12.30 3.58 8.89
N GLY A 55 -11.16 3.97 8.31
CA GLY A 55 -10.20 4.91 8.92
C GLY A 55 -9.10 4.26 9.76
N GLU A 56 -9.17 2.95 10.01
CA GLU A 56 -8.07 2.20 10.64
C GLU A 56 -7.10 1.66 9.59
N VAL A 57 -5.80 1.86 9.81
CA VAL A 57 -4.71 1.31 8.99
C VAL A 57 -4.08 0.14 9.73
N PHE A 58 -3.86 -0.97 9.03
CA PHE A 58 -3.40 -2.23 9.64
C PHE A 58 -1.90 -2.47 9.46
N ASP A 59 -1.34 -3.40 10.25
CA ASP A 59 0.10 -3.70 10.31
C ASP A 59 0.71 -4.16 8.97
N ALA A 60 -0.11 -4.71 8.07
CA ALA A 60 0.30 -5.05 6.71
C ALA A 60 0.55 -3.81 5.81
N ALA A 61 0.04 -2.63 6.16
CA ALA A 61 0.10 -1.45 5.29
C ALA A 61 1.52 -0.87 5.13
N PRO A 62 2.30 -0.59 6.20
CA PRO A 62 3.67 -0.09 6.05
C PRO A 62 4.55 -0.93 5.12
N PRO A 63 4.68 -2.26 5.30
CA PRO A 63 5.53 -3.05 4.41
C PRO A 63 5.00 -3.17 2.98
N ALA A 64 3.71 -2.90 2.73
CA ALA A 64 3.14 -2.85 1.39
C ALA A 64 3.50 -1.57 0.61
N VAL A 65 3.65 -0.42 1.29
CA VAL A 65 3.97 0.89 0.69
C VAL A 65 5.07 0.84 -0.37
N PRO A 66 6.28 0.30 -0.11
CA PRO A 66 7.36 0.33 -1.09
C PRO A 66 7.08 -0.49 -2.36
N PHE A 67 6.20 -1.49 -2.29
CA PHE A 67 5.76 -2.28 -3.45
C PHE A 67 4.67 -1.57 -4.24
N LEU A 68 3.72 -0.91 -3.55
CA LEU A 68 2.66 -0.11 -4.18
C LEU A 68 3.24 1.13 -4.87
N ALA A 69 4.22 1.79 -4.26
CA ALA A 69 4.96 2.89 -4.87
C ALA A 69 5.71 2.44 -6.12
N HIS A 70 6.37 1.27 -6.06
CA HIS A 70 7.00 0.67 -7.24
C HIS A 70 5.97 0.32 -8.32
N ALA A 71 4.80 -0.21 -7.94
CA ALA A 71 3.74 -0.57 -8.88
C ALA A 71 3.21 0.67 -9.61
N ALA A 72 3.04 1.80 -8.91
CA ALA A 72 2.56 3.05 -9.52
C ALA A 72 3.45 3.53 -10.69
N LEU A 73 4.73 3.19 -10.66
CA LEU A 73 5.70 3.58 -11.68
C LEU A 73 5.92 2.50 -12.75
N HIS A 74 5.80 1.23 -12.38
CA HIS A 74 6.33 0.11 -13.18
C HIS A 74 5.30 -0.97 -13.54
N ALA A 75 4.16 -1.03 -12.86
CA ALA A 75 3.12 -2.00 -13.17
C ALA A 75 2.53 -1.72 -14.58
N PRO A 76 2.28 -2.76 -15.38
CA PRO A 76 1.59 -2.61 -16.66
C PRO A 76 0.11 -2.22 -16.45
N GLY A 77 -0.56 -1.76 -17.50
CA GLY A 77 -2.02 -1.54 -17.45
C GLY A 77 -2.50 -0.19 -16.90
N GLY A 78 -1.60 0.76 -16.60
CA GLY A 78 -2.00 2.17 -16.43
C GLY A 78 -2.73 2.53 -15.13
N ARG A 79 -2.55 1.76 -14.05
CA ARG A 79 -3.22 1.96 -12.75
C ARG A 79 -2.52 2.95 -11.80
N ARG A 80 -1.63 3.79 -12.33
CA ARG A 80 -0.80 4.72 -11.54
C ARG A 80 -1.63 5.61 -10.63
N ALA A 81 -2.66 6.26 -11.18
CA ALA A 81 -3.49 7.19 -10.42
C ALA A 81 -4.20 6.50 -9.25
N GLU A 82 -4.69 5.27 -9.46
CA GLU A 82 -5.40 4.50 -8.43
C GLU A 82 -4.44 4.04 -7.32
N LEU A 83 -3.23 3.62 -7.67
CA LEU A 83 -2.19 3.26 -6.69
C LEU A 83 -1.73 4.48 -5.88
N LEU A 84 -1.62 5.65 -6.50
CA LEU A 84 -1.33 6.91 -5.79
C LEU A 84 -2.48 7.32 -4.86
N MET A 85 -3.74 7.09 -5.26
CA MET A 85 -4.90 7.30 -4.40
C MET A 85 -4.87 6.36 -3.19
N LEU A 86 -4.57 5.07 -3.39
CA LEU A 86 -4.41 4.12 -2.29
C LEU A 86 -3.31 4.57 -1.32
N LEU A 87 -2.11 4.92 -1.82
CA LEU A 87 -1.01 5.42 -0.99
C LEU A 87 -1.42 6.68 -0.20
N THR A 88 -2.20 7.56 -0.82
CA THR A 88 -2.73 8.75 -0.15
C THR A 88 -3.73 8.38 0.94
N ALA A 89 -4.66 7.46 0.68
CA ALA A 89 -5.64 7.00 1.66
C ALA A 89 -4.98 6.32 2.88
N LEU A 90 -3.91 5.55 2.68
CA LEU A 90 -3.15 4.97 3.78
C LEU A 90 -2.43 6.04 4.63
N ALA A 91 -2.08 7.17 4.02
CA ALA A 91 -1.42 8.29 4.67
C ALA A 91 -2.40 9.37 5.16
N ASP A 92 -3.70 9.25 4.90
CA ASP A 92 -4.71 10.24 5.28
C ASP A 92 -5.19 9.98 6.70
N HIS A 93 -4.50 10.61 7.67
CA HIS A 93 -4.90 10.59 9.08
C HIS A 93 -5.02 12.01 9.60
N HIS A 94 -6.15 12.30 10.23
CA HIS A 94 -6.41 13.61 10.81
C HIS A 94 -5.66 13.72 12.16
N PRO A 95 -4.88 14.79 12.40
CA PRO A 95 -4.15 14.96 13.66
C PRO A 95 -5.07 15.06 14.89
N ASP A 96 -6.35 15.39 14.68
CA ASP A 96 -7.38 15.47 15.74
C ASP A 96 -8.27 14.22 15.85
N ASP A 97 -7.95 13.11 15.17
CA ASP A 97 -8.75 11.88 15.28
C ASP A 97 -8.50 11.18 16.64
N PRO A 98 -9.51 11.09 17.53
CA PRO A 98 -9.36 10.46 18.84
C PRO A 98 -9.18 8.93 18.78
N ALA A 99 -9.45 8.30 17.64
CA ALA A 99 -9.16 6.89 17.36
C ALA A 99 -7.79 6.68 16.70
N ALA A 100 -7.14 7.74 16.22
CA ALA A 100 -5.82 7.63 15.62
C ALA A 100 -4.77 7.31 16.70
N PRO A 101 -3.93 6.28 16.50
CA PRO A 101 -2.76 6.04 17.33
C PRO A 101 -1.75 7.12 16.98
N GLN A 102 -1.90 8.29 17.59
CA GLN A 102 -1.11 9.51 17.48
C GLN A 102 0.34 9.37 17.99
N TRP A 103 0.98 8.22 17.73
CA TRP A 103 2.23 7.83 18.34
C TRP A 103 3.22 7.10 17.41
N PRO A 104 4.53 7.30 17.67
CA PRO A 104 5.58 6.42 17.17
C PRO A 104 5.22 4.95 17.39
N GLY A 105 5.32 4.14 16.33
CA GLY A 105 5.06 2.70 16.38
C GLY A 105 3.67 2.26 15.90
N SER A 106 2.80 3.18 15.45
CA SER A 106 1.55 2.79 14.78
C SER A 106 1.73 2.42 13.31
N ALA A 107 0.80 1.67 12.74
CA ALA A 107 0.79 1.35 11.32
C ALA A 107 0.70 2.60 10.44
N ALA A 108 -0.12 3.60 10.81
CA ALA A 108 -0.19 4.86 10.08
C ALA A 108 1.16 5.62 10.09
N ALA A 109 1.85 5.67 11.23
CA ALA A 109 3.19 6.27 11.32
C ALA A 109 4.20 5.49 10.45
N GLY A 110 4.14 4.16 10.45
CA GLY A 110 4.95 3.31 9.58
C GLY A 110 4.70 3.58 8.09
N VAL A 111 3.43 3.76 7.69
CA VAL A 111 3.07 4.15 6.32
C VAL A 111 3.70 5.49 5.97
N CYS A 112 3.61 6.50 6.83
CA CYS A 112 4.25 7.80 6.59
C CYS A 112 5.77 7.70 6.43
N GLU A 113 6.42 6.91 7.29
CA GLU A 113 7.86 6.71 7.22
C GLU A 113 8.28 6.06 5.90
N GLU A 114 7.59 5.00 5.48
CA GLU A 114 7.86 4.35 4.20
C GLU A 114 7.54 5.28 3.03
N LEU A 115 6.38 5.96 3.06
CA LEU A 115 5.98 6.87 2.00
C LEU A 115 6.96 8.03 1.86
N ALA A 116 7.50 8.57 2.96
CA ALA A 116 8.53 9.60 2.93
C ALA A 116 9.82 9.13 2.25
N ARG A 117 10.18 7.84 2.39
CA ARG A 117 11.33 7.24 1.67
C ARG A 117 11.05 7.08 0.18
N GLU A 118 9.80 6.81 -0.19
CA GLU A 118 9.38 6.62 -1.58
C GLU A 118 9.06 7.94 -2.31
N LEU A 119 8.71 8.99 -1.57
CA LEU A 119 8.21 10.26 -2.10
C LEU A 119 9.11 10.86 -3.19
N PRO A 120 10.46 10.91 -3.07
CA PRO A 120 11.32 11.47 -4.11
C PRO A 120 11.11 10.84 -5.50
N TRP A 121 10.72 9.56 -5.54
CA TRP A 121 10.47 8.84 -6.79
C TRP A 121 9.06 9.02 -7.33
N LEU A 122 8.10 9.35 -6.46
CA LEU A 122 6.70 9.58 -6.82
C LEU A 122 6.44 11.05 -7.21
N LEU A 123 7.29 11.99 -6.79
CA LEU A 123 7.16 13.41 -7.14
C LEU A 123 7.00 13.68 -8.65
N PRO A 124 7.71 13.01 -9.57
CA PRO A 124 7.50 13.21 -11.01
C PRO A 124 6.08 12.92 -11.49
N CYS A 125 5.34 12.03 -10.82
CA CYS A 125 3.95 11.71 -11.19
C CYS A 125 3.00 12.90 -10.98
N LEU A 126 3.37 13.90 -10.17
CA LEU A 126 2.59 15.13 -9.99
C LEU A 126 2.61 16.03 -11.24
N HIS A 127 3.48 15.74 -12.20
CA HIS A 127 3.61 16.47 -13.45
C HIS A 127 2.98 15.73 -14.63
N ASP A 128 2.36 14.57 -14.40
CA ASP A 128 1.59 13.86 -15.41
C ASP A 128 0.30 14.67 -15.67
N THR A 129 0.26 15.40 -16.79
CA THR A 129 -0.93 16.11 -17.29
C THR A 129 -1.62 15.35 -18.41
#